data_AF-A0A7R9MK19-F1
#
_entry.id   AF-A0A7R9MK19-F1
#
_cell.length_a   1.000
_cell.length_b   1.000
_cell.length_c   1.000
_cell.angle_alpha   90.00
_cell.angle_beta   90.00
_cell.angle_gamma   90.00
#
_symmetry.space_group_name_H-M   'P 1'
#
loop_
_entity.id
_entity.type
_entity.pdbx_description
1 polymer ?
#
loop_
_entity_poly.entity_id
_entity_poly.type
_entity_poly.pdbx_seq_one_letter_code
_entity_poly.pdbx_strand_id
1 'polypeptide(L)' 'MNVDRCVGVTVWGFTDKYSWLIDKGYGEQQLWTQDYKPKPAVDAVDKHTKMLSTSIILIAVLIV' A
#
# COMPACT_ATOMS: atom_id res chain seq x y z
N MET A 1 -9.01 -3.06 3.15
CA MET A 1 -9.22 -2.49 4.51
C MET A 1 -10.45 -3.10 5.20
N ASN A 2 -10.26 -4.07 6.09
CA ASN A 2 -11.36 -4.76 6.78
C ASN A 2 -11.90 -4.02 8.01
N VAL A 3 -11.71 -2.69 8.09
CA VAL A 3 -12.06 -1.88 9.28
C VAL A 3 -12.82 -0.65 8.82
N ASP A 4 -14.14 -0.62 9.10
CA ASP A 4 -15.05 0.38 8.54
C ASP A 4 -14.72 1.83 8.92
N ARG A 5 -14.13 2.03 10.11
CA ARG A 5 -13.70 3.36 10.57
C ARG A 5 -12.31 3.77 10.07
N CYS A 6 -11.59 2.88 9.38
CA CYS A 6 -10.26 3.18 8.86
C CYS A 6 -10.39 3.91 7.52
N VAL A 7 -10.20 5.23 7.57
CA VAL A 7 -10.35 6.12 6.40
C VAL A 7 -9.10 6.17 5.50
N GLY A 8 -7.97 5.60 5.94
CA GLY A 8 -6.74 5.58 5.18
C GLY A 8 -5.53 5.14 5.99
N VAL A 9 -4.42 4.92 5.28
CA VAL A 9 -3.10 4.60 5.85
C VAL A 9 -2.08 5.52 5.21
N THR A 10 -1.17 6.07 6.01
CA THR A 10 -0.06 6.90 5.53
C THR A 10 1.25 6.18 5.79
N VAL A 11 2.15 6.18 4.80
CA VAL A 11 3.51 5.66 4.92
C VAL A 11 4.49 6.80 5.25
N TRP A 12 5.50 6.50 6.06
CA TRP A 12 6.51 7.50 6.43
C TRP A 12 7.66 7.49 5.42
N GLY A 13 7.42 8.15 4.29
CA GLY A 13 8.21 8.03 3.08
C GLY A 13 7.68 6.94 2.15
N PHE A 14 8.16 6.92 0.91
CA PHE A 14 7.75 5.91 -0.08
C PHE A 14 8.91 5.24 -0.80
N THR A 15 10.10 5.86 -0.80
CA THR A 15 11.31 5.35 -1.45
C THR A 15 12.44 5.17 -0.44
N ASP A 16 13.21 4.09 -0.61
CA ASP A 16 14.41 3.79 0.16
C ASP A 16 15.47 4.90 0.04
N LYS A 17 15.39 5.80 -0.96
CA LYS A 17 16.34 6.91 -1.18
C LYS A 17 16.32 7.96 -0.08
N TYR A 18 15.17 8.17 0.57
CA TYR A 18 14.98 9.21 1.58
C TYR A 18 14.51 8.62 2.91
N SER A 19 14.76 7.33 3.13
CA SER A 19 14.36 6.66 4.37
C SER A 19 15.16 7.21 5.55
N TRP A 20 14.46 7.54 6.63
CA TRP A 20 15.07 7.94 7.91
C TRP A 20 15.85 6.81 8.61
N LEU A 21 15.82 5.60 8.05
CA LEU A 21 16.53 4.41 8.54
C LEU A 21 17.82 4.09 7.77
N ILE A 22 18.20 4.90 6.78
CA ILE A 22 19.40 4.69 5.92
C ILE A 22 20.69 4.51 6.73
N ASP A 23 20.86 5.27 7.80
CA ASP A 23 22.08 5.30 8.63
C ASP A 23 22.07 4.25 9.75
N LYS A 24 20.98 3.50 9.89
CA LYS A 24 20.77 2.56 11.00
C LYS A 24 21.09 1.10 10.63
N GLY A 25 21.61 0.87 9.43
CA GLY A 25 21.95 -0.48 8.93
C GLY A 25 20.73 -1.36 8.63
N TYR A 26 19.52 -0.87 8.86
CA TYR A 26 18.32 -1.46 8.31
C TYR A 26 18.26 -1.05 6.83
N GLY A 27 18.05 -2.01 5.93
CA GLY A 27 17.80 -1.75 4.51
C GLY A 27 16.33 -1.94 4.14
N GLU A 28 15.92 -1.34 3.03
CA GLU A 28 14.75 -1.76 2.24
C GLU A 28 13.38 -1.73 2.95
N GLN A 29 13.07 -0.67 3.70
CA GLN A 29 11.84 -0.57 4.49
C GLN A 29 10.69 0.07 3.74
N GLN A 30 10.99 0.80 2.67
CA GLN A 30 10.00 1.55 1.92
C GLN A 30 9.41 0.69 0.80
N LEU A 31 8.30 1.17 0.25
CA LEU A 31 7.58 0.48 -0.82
C LEU A 31 8.35 0.49 -2.15
N TRP A 32 9.27 1.43 -2.33
CA TRP A 32 10.04 1.61 -3.56
C TRP A 32 11.54 1.59 -3.28
N THR A 33 12.31 1.08 -4.24
CA THR A 33 13.77 1.13 -4.20
C THR A 33 14.29 2.57 -4.31
N GLN A 34 15.60 2.75 -4.14
CA GLN A 34 16.27 4.05 -4.29
C GLN A 34 16.18 4.61 -5.72
N ASP A 35 16.07 3.73 -6.73
CA ASP A 35 15.92 4.06 -8.15
C ASP A 35 14.46 4.16 -8.60
N TYR A 36 13.54 4.32 -7.65
CA TYR A 36 12.10 4.40 -7.90
C TYR A 36 11.58 3.18 -8.69
N LYS A 37 12.00 1.98 -8.31
CA LYS A 37 11.36 0.74 -8.75
C LYS A 37 10.39 0.23 -7.68
N PRO A 38 9.18 -0.21 -8.04
CA PRO A 38 8.24 -0.74 -7.07
C PRO A 38 8.75 -2.08 -6.53
N LYS A 39 8.61 -2.29 -5.22
CA LYS A 39 8.91 -3.57 -4.56
C LYS A 39 7.64 -4.42 -4.47
N PRO A 40 7.72 -5.72 -4.15
CA PRO A 40 6.55 -6.59 -3.98
C PRO A 40 5.50 -6.03 -2.99
N ALA A 41 5.92 -5.20 -2.03
CA ALA A 41 5.03 -4.53 -1.10
C ALA A 41 4.01 -3.59 -1.78
N VAL A 42 4.32 -2.97 -2.93
CA VAL A 42 3.37 -2.13 -3.68
C VAL A 42 2.21 -2.98 -4.19
N ASP A 43 2.50 -4.14 -4.76
CA ASP A 43 1.49 -5.08 -5.26
C ASP A 43 0.61 -5.62 -4.12
N ALA A 44 1.21 -5.90 -2.96
CA ALA A 44 0.45 -6.32 -1.77
C ALA A 44 -0.55 -5.24 -1.32
N VAL A 45 -0.13 -3.97 -1.27
CA VAL A 45 -1.02 -2.84 -0.91
C VAL A 45 -2.13 -2.65 -1.95
N ASP A 46 -1.80 -2.74 -3.23
CA ASP A 46 -2.76 -2.57 -4.33
C ASP A 46 -3.86 -3.65 -4.30
N LYS A 47 -3.48 -4.92 -4.13
CA LYS A 47 -4.44 -6.03 -3.99
C LYS A 47 -5.37 -5.83 -2.80
N HIS A 48 -4.84 -5.40 -1.65
CA HIS A 48 -5.61 -5.27 -0.42
C HIS A 48 -6.54 -4.05 -0.39
N THR A 49 -6.24 -3.02 -1.18
CA THR A 49 -7.08 -1.83 -1.34
C THR A 49 -8.17 -2.06 -2.38
N LYS A 50 -7.85 -2.70 -3.51
CA LYS A 50 -8.83 -2.99 -4.59
C LYS A 50 -9.86 -4.05 -4.23
N MET A 51 -9.50 -5.04 -3.40
CA MET A 51 -10.42 -6.12 -3.01
C MET A 51 -11.73 -5.60 -2.38
N LEU A 52 -11.67 -4.48 -1.66
CA LEU A 52 -12.87 -3.84 -1.11
C LEU A 52 -13.74 -3.15 -2.17
N SER A 53 -13.11 -2.46 -3.12
CA SER A 53 -13.83 -1.72 -4.15
C SER A 53 -14.59 -2.66 -5.08
N THR A 54 -13.97 -3.80 -5.44
CA THR A 54 -14.62 -4.81 -6.28
C THR A 54 -15.79 -5.48 -5.58
N SER A 55 -15.70 -5.78 -4.27
CA SER A 55 -16.81 -6.36 -3.51
C SER A 55 -18.02 -5.43 -3.40
N ILE A 56 -17.81 -4.12 -3.24
CA ILE A 56 -18.91 -3.13 -3.19
C ILE A 56 -19.60 -3.03 -4.56
N ILE A 57 -18.83 -2.95 -5.65
CA ILE A 57 -19.40 -2.87 -7.01
C ILE A 57 -20.19 -4.13 -7.35
N LEU A 58 -19.69 -5.32 -6.99
CA LEU A 58 -20.36 -6.59 -7.29
C LEU A 58 -21.73 -6.70 -6.59
N ILE A 59 -21.82 -6.26 -5.32
CA ILE A 59 -23.08 -6.21 -4.58
C ILE A 59 -24.03 -5.19 -5.21
N ALA A 60 -23.54 -4.00 -5.59
CA ALA A 60 -24.37 -2.98 -6.21
C ALA A 60 -24.96 -3.44 -7.55
N VAL A 61 -24.20 -4.18 -8.39
CA VAL A 61 -24.66 -4.66 -9.70
C VAL A 61 -25.65 -5.83 -9.61
N LEU A 62 -25.61 -6.63 -8.53
CA LEU A 62 -26.52 -7.77 -8.32
C LEU A 62 -27.89 -7.38 -7.75
N ILE A 63 -28.06 -6.13 -7.29
CA ILE A 63 -29.31 -5.62 -6.68
C ILE A 63 -30.00 -4.62 -7.64
N VAL A 64 -29.51 -4.46 -8.88
CA VAL A 64 -30.18 -3.72 -9.97
C VAL A 64 -30.75 -4.67 -11.02
#